data_AF-A0A9D8XA51-F1
#
_entry.id   AF-A0A9D8XA51-F1
#
_cell.length_a   1.000
_cell.length_b   1.000
_cell.length_c   1.000
_cell.angle_alpha   90.00
_cell.angle_beta   90.00
_cell.angle_gamma   90.00
#
_symmetry.space_group_name_H-M   'P 1'
#
loop_
_entity.id
_entity.type
_entity.pdbx_description
1 polymer ?
#
loop_
_entity_poly.entity_id
_entity_poly.type
_entity_poly.pdbx_seq_one_letter_code
_entity_poly.pdbx_strand_id
1 'polypeptide(L)'
;MNYRSFLTGIAAGLLLFVQTGISSVEAAIPADAPKDIKFILGFYYGNGENILIRENKGRLELLYRYSMQDKCFDLANVYPLSKNHFDSYTMVEAGPMSNTEVGVKFERDPDGYGITCRVGGNRYSRYYFGQETGENAKPFRFPPVENWEELRKQANEAVMPASLATGEAVTLVDVATVP
;
A
#
# COMPACT_ATOMS: atom_id res chain seq x y z
N MET A 1 50.05 -12.83 -22.12
CA MET A 1 48.62 -12.45 -22.17
C MET A 1 48.54 -10.96 -22.47
N ASN A 2 47.81 -10.56 -23.52
CA ASN A 2 47.72 -9.17 -23.97
C ASN A 2 46.80 -8.37 -23.04
N TYR A 3 47.39 -7.61 -22.11
CA TYR A 3 46.66 -6.80 -21.12
C TYR A 3 45.74 -5.72 -21.74
N ARG A 4 45.98 -5.33 -22.99
CA ARG A 4 45.16 -4.36 -23.73
C ARG A 4 43.76 -4.89 -24.04
N SER A 5 43.62 -6.15 -24.43
CA SER A 5 42.33 -6.76 -24.76
C SER A 5 41.50 -7.11 -23.52
N PHE A 6 42.15 -7.25 -22.36
CA PHE A 6 41.49 -7.48 -21.07
C PHE A 6 40.90 -6.17 -20.50
N LEU A 7 41.64 -5.07 -20.59
CA LEU A 7 41.17 -3.74 -20.14
C LEU A 7 40.04 -3.19 -21.01
N THR A 8 40.05 -3.44 -22.33
CA THR A 8 38.93 -3.07 -23.21
C THR A 8 37.66 -3.87 -22.91
N GLY A 9 37.79 -5.13 -22.47
CA GLY A 9 36.66 -5.95 -22.04
C GLY A 9 35.99 -5.44 -20.76
N ILE A 10 36.79 -4.97 -19.80
CA ILE A 10 36.28 -4.39 -18.54
C ILE A 10 35.62 -3.03 -18.80
N ALA A 11 36.20 -2.19 -19.65
CA ALA A 11 35.62 -0.89 -20.01
C ALA A 11 34.29 -1.03 -20.78
N ALA A 12 34.20 -2.00 -21.70
CA ALA A 12 32.95 -2.32 -22.40
C ALA A 12 31.89 -2.92 -21.46
N GLY A 13 32.30 -3.74 -20.50
CA GLY A 13 31.41 -4.28 -19.46
C GLY A 13 30.83 -3.19 -18.57
N LEU A 14 31.64 -2.22 -18.12
CA LEU A 14 31.16 -1.10 -17.28
C LEU A 14 30.20 -0.18 -18.04
N LEU A 15 30.45 0.09 -19.33
CA LEU A 15 29.56 0.90 -20.18
C LEU A 15 28.20 0.23 -20.43
N LEU A 16 28.14 -1.09 -20.48
CA LEU A 16 26.89 -1.86 -20.61
C LEU A 16 26.07 -1.86 -19.31
N PHE A 17 26.71 -1.83 -18.13
CA PHE A 17 26.00 -1.73 -16.85
C PHE A 17 25.37 -0.36 -16.58
N VAL A 18 25.85 0.71 -17.23
CA VAL A 18 25.25 2.05 -17.09
C VAL A 18 24.00 2.21 -17.99
N GLN A 19 23.89 1.43 -19.07
CA GLN A 19 22.75 1.51 -19.99
C GLN A 19 21.54 0.65 -19.57
N THR A 20 21.72 -0.35 -18.72
CA THR A 20 20.60 -1.16 -18.18
C THR A 20 20.08 -0.57 -16.87
N GLY A 21 19.52 0.62 -16.98
CA GLY A 21 18.38 1.04 -16.16
C GLY A 21 18.59 1.01 -14.65
N ILE A 22 19.29 2.02 -14.13
CA ILE A 22 18.74 2.69 -12.94
C ILE A 22 17.46 3.38 -13.43
N SER A 23 16.38 2.61 -13.54
CA SER A 23 15.06 3.19 -13.57
C SER A 23 14.91 3.87 -12.21
N SER A 24 15.15 5.18 -12.18
CA SER A 24 14.56 6.05 -11.19
C SER A 24 13.12 5.61 -11.05
N VAL A 25 12.82 4.96 -9.92
CA VAL A 25 11.44 4.80 -9.48
C VAL A 25 11.02 6.20 -9.08
N GLU A 26 10.71 7.02 -10.09
CA GLU A 26 9.69 8.03 -9.90
C GLU A 26 8.54 7.27 -9.28
N ALA A 27 8.11 7.69 -8.10
CA ALA A 27 6.85 7.32 -7.53
C ALA A 27 5.77 7.87 -8.48
N ALA A 28 5.64 7.25 -9.65
CA ALA A 28 4.63 7.51 -10.62
C ALA A 28 3.32 7.33 -9.86
N ILE A 29 2.46 8.34 -9.95
CA ILE A 29 1.12 8.26 -9.42
C ILE A 29 0.52 6.95 -9.96
N PRO A 30 0.17 5.99 -9.09
CA PRO A 30 -0.33 4.71 -9.54
C PRO A 30 -1.55 4.96 -10.42
N ALA A 31 -1.64 4.21 -11.52
CA ALA A 31 -2.79 4.31 -12.42
C ALA A 31 -4.08 4.13 -11.61
N ASP A 32 -5.07 4.98 -11.85
CA ASP A 32 -6.33 4.90 -11.13
C ASP A 32 -6.98 3.54 -11.38
N ALA A 33 -7.56 2.95 -10.33
CA ALA A 33 -8.20 1.66 -10.45
C ALA A 33 -9.42 1.76 -11.39
N PRO A 34 -9.74 0.69 -12.14
CA PRO A 34 -10.97 0.62 -12.93
C PRO A 34 -12.20 0.99 -12.07
N LYS A 35 -13.13 1.76 -12.64
CA LYS A 35 -14.31 2.31 -11.90
C LYS A 35 -15.14 1.22 -11.23
N ASP A 36 -15.24 0.05 -11.85
CA ASP A 36 -15.95 -1.11 -11.30
C ASP A 36 -15.24 -1.67 -10.05
N ILE A 37 -13.93 -1.58 -9.96
CA ILE A 37 -13.15 -2.10 -8.81
C ILE A 37 -12.94 -1.03 -7.74
N LYS A 38 -12.77 0.23 -8.15
CA LYS A 38 -12.43 1.36 -7.28
C LYS A 38 -13.31 1.44 -6.02
N PHE A 39 -14.61 1.31 -6.20
CA PHE A 39 -15.61 1.45 -5.13
C PHE A 39 -15.74 0.23 -4.21
N ILE A 40 -15.00 -0.85 -4.45
CA ILE A 40 -14.95 -2.02 -3.55
C ILE A 40 -13.60 -2.15 -2.84
N LEU A 41 -12.60 -1.33 -3.20
CA LEU A 41 -11.29 -1.31 -2.56
C LEU A 41 -11.36 -0.72 -1.16
N GLY A 42 -10.65 -1.31 -0.21
CA GLY A 42 -10.54 -0.77 1.13
C GLY A 42 -10.56 -1.83 2.21
N PHE A 43 -10.72 -1.36 3.44
CA PHE A 43 -10.65 -2.17 4.63
C PHE A 43 -12.03 -2.68 5.02
N TYR A 44 -12.12 -3.97 5.35
CA TYR A 44 -13.34 -4.60 5.84
C TYR A 44 -13.07 -5.32 7.16
N TYR A 45 -14.05 -5.26 8.06
CA TYR A 45 -13.97 -5.83 9.40
C TYR A 45 -15.23 -6.64 9.70
N GLY A 46 -15.07 -7.71 10.47
CA GLY A 46 -16.19 -8.61 10.81
C GLY A 46 -15.68 -9.89 11.44
N ASN A 47 -16.52 -10.54 12.25
CA ASN A 47 -16.18 -11.82 12.90
C ASN A 47 -14.89 -11.77 13.75
N GLY A 48 -14.49 -10.60 14.25
CA GLY A 48 -13.23 -10.41 15.00
C GLY A 48 -11.98 -10.30 14.13
N GLU A 49 -12.13 -10.33 12.81
CA GLU A 49 -11.07 -10.32 11.81
C GLU A 49 -11.13 -9.07 10.94
N ASN A 50 -10.00 -8.73 10.34
CA ASN A 50 -9.88 -7.62 9.40
C ASN A 50 -9.25 -8.12 8.09
N ILE A 51 -9.85 -7.74 6.98
CA ILE A 51 -9.36 -8.02 5.64
C ILE A 51 -9.19 -6.72 4.86
N LEU A 52 -8.23 -6.69 3.95
CA LEU A 52 -8.00 -5.55 3.06
C LEU A 52 -8.21 -6.00 1.62
N ILE A 53 -9.02 -5.26 0.88
CA ILE A 53 -9.23 -5.47 -0.55
C ILE A 53 -8.43 -4.42 -1.29
N ARG A 54 -7.45 -4.85 -2.09
CA ARG A 54 -6.60 -3.95 -2.87
C ARG A 54 -6.57 -4.35 -4.33
N GLU A 55 -6.26 -3.38 -5.17
CA GLU A 55 -5.91 -3.59 -6.55
C GLU A 55 -4.38 -3.63 -6.68
N ASN A 56 -3.87 -4.56 -7.48
CA ASN A 56 -2.46 -4.71 -7.75
C ASN A 56 -2.26 -5.15 -9.21
N LYS A 57 -1.79 -4.24 -10.06
CA LYS A 57 -1.46 -4.51 -11.48
C LYS A 57 -2.62 -5.13 -12.28
N GLY A 58 -3.80 -4.58 -12.13
CA GLY A 58 -5.06 -4.99 -12.75
C GLY A 58 -5.80 -6.12 -12.03
N ARG A 59 -5.25 -6.66 -10.93
CA ARG A 59 -5.83 -7.80 -10.21
C ARG A 59 -6.31 -7.39 -8.83
N LEU A 60 -7.49 -7.88 -8.47
CA LEU A 60 -8.06 -7.69 -7.14
C LEU A 60 -7.46 -8.74 -6.20
N GLU A 61 -7.03 -8.31 -5.03
CA GLU A 61 -6.41 -9.16 -4.00
C GLU A 61 -7.12 -8.95 -2.67
N LEU A 62 -7.35 -10.05 -1.95
CA LEU A 62 -7.79 -10.06 -0.56
C LEU A 62 -6.58 -10.34 0.32
N LEU A 63 -6.30 -9.43 1.24
CA LEU A 63 -5.25 -9.55 2.22
C LEU A 63 -5.85 -9.93 3.56
N TYR A 64 -5.49 -11.12 4.03
CA TYR A 64 -5.90 -11.63 5.33
C TYR A 64 -4.75 -11.51 6.33
N ARG A 65 -4.99 -10.76 7.40
CA ARG A 65 -4.06 -10.60 8.51
C ARG A 65 -4.24 -11.74 9.51
N TYR A 66 -3.22 -12.57 9.70
CA TYR A 66 -3.24 -13.62 10.73
C TYR A 66 -2.75 -13.16 12.11
N SER A 67 -2.05 -12.01 12.19
CA SER A 67 -1.49 -11.46 13.44
C SER A 67 -2.10 -10.10 13.76
N MET A 68 -2.70 -9.94 14.94
CA MET A 68 -3.29 -8.65 15.34
C MET A 68 -2.27 -7.52 15.49
N GLN A 69 -1.00 -7.86 15.71
CA GLN A 69 0.10 -6.91 15.84
C GLN A 69 0.49 -6.30 14.48
N ASP A 70 0.24 -7.02 13.38
CA ASP A 70 0.48 -6.53 12.02
C ASP A 70 -0.65 -5.60 11.58
N LYS A 71 -0.52 -4.31 11.92
CA LYS A 71 -1.51 -3.29 11.54
C LYS A 71 -1.37 -2.83 10.08
N CYS A 72 -0.23 -3.09 9.44
CA CYS A 72 0.09 -2.65 8.08
C CYS A 72 -0.19 -3.70 7.00
N PHE A 73 -0.55 -4.94 7.38
CA PHE A 73 -0.75 -6.07 6.46
C PHE A 73 0.55 -6.49 5.72
N ASP A 74 1.72 -6.19 6.30
CA ASP A 74 3.01 -6.55 5.70
C ASP A 74 3.25 -8.07 5.74
N LEU A 75 2.69 -8.74 6.75
CA LEU A 75 2.75 -10.18 6.92
C LEU A 75 1.44 -10.85 6.50
N ALA A 76 0.55 -10.18 5.77
CA ALA A 76 -0.73 -10.74 5.39
C ALA A 76 -0.62 -11.87 4.35
N ASN A 77 -1.52 -12.84 4.44
CA ASN A 77 -1.74 -13.79 3.36
C ASN A 77 -2.46 -13.07 2.22
N VAL A 78 -1.88 -13.12 1.03
CA VAL A 78 -2.42 -12.47 -0.18
C VAL A 78 -3.14 -13.50 -1.01
N TYR A 79 -4.44 -13.31 -1.21
CA TYR A 79 -5.26 -14.16 -2.05
C TYR A 79 -5.72 -13.42 -3.30
N PRO A 80 -5.32 -13.84 -4.51
CA PRO A 80 -5.81 -13.25 -5.74
C PRO A 80 -7.29 -13.61 -5.94
N LEU A 81 -8.08 -12.63 -6.39
CA LEU A 81 -9.50 -12.80 -6.68
C LEU A 81 -9.73 -12.86 -8.19
N SER A 82 -10.33 -13.96 -8.63
CA SER A 82 -10.75 -14.16 -10.02
C SER A 82 -12.17 -13.66 -10.21
N LYS A 83 -12.40 -12.72 -11.14
CA LYS A 83 -13.73 -12.16 -11.38
C LYS A 83 -14.62 -13.20 -12.06
N ASN A 84 -15.77 -13.49 -11.46
CA ASN A 84 -16.78 -14.36 -12.05
C ASN A 84 -17.82 -13.52 -12.79
N HIS A 85 -18.54 -12.67 -12.04
CA HIS A 85 -19.65 -11.89 -12.57
C HIS A 85 -19.98 -10.68 -11.68
N PHE A 86 -19.97 -9.47 -12.25
CA PHE A 86 -20.14 -8.20 -11.53
C PHE A 86 -19.25 -8.14 -10.27
N ASP A 87 -19.89 -8.13 -9.09
CA ASP A 87 -19.30 -8.07 -7.76
C ASP A 87 -19.04 -9.46 -7.15
N SER A 88 -19.13 -10.51 -7.94
CA SER A 88 -18.83 -11.89 -7.55
C SER A 88 -17.46 -12.32 -8.09
N TYR A 89 -16.67 -12.86 -7.19
CA TYR A 89 -15.30 -13.31 -7.41
C TYR A 89 -15.12 -14.71 -6.80
N THR A 90 -14.11 -15.43 -7.25
CA THR A 90 -13.62 -16.66 -6.60
C THR A 90 -12.23 -16.41 -6.05
N MET A 91 -12.01 -16.89 -4.83
CA MET A 91 -10.72 -16.97 -4.18
C MET A 91 -10.29 -18.44 -4.13
N VAL A 92 -9.02 -18.71 -4.39
CA VAL A 92 -8.43 -20.05 -4.23
C VAL A 92 -7.47 -20.02 -3.06
N GLU A 93 -7.75 -20.83 -2.05
CA GLU A 93 -6.80 -21.13 -1.00
C GLU A 93 -5.99 -22.37 -1.40
N ALA A 94 -4.74 -22.14 -1.81
CA ALA A 94 -3.82 -23.19 -2.21
C ALA A 94 -3.02 -23.67 -0.98
N GLY A 95 -3.29 -24.91 -0.56
CA GLY A 95 -2.48 -25.66 0.39
C GLY A 95 -1.58 -26.66 -0.32
N PRO A 96 -0.61 -27.28 0.38
CA PRO A 96 0.33 -28.24 -0.23
C PRO A 96 -0.33 -29.44 -0.92
N MET A 97 -1.57 -29.77 -0.56
CA MET A 97 -2.31 -30.94 -1.05
C MET A 97 -3.77 -30.64 -1.43
N SER A 98 -4.21 -29.39 -1.37
CA SER A 98 -5.62 -29.02 -1.59
C SER A 98 -5.75 -27.63 -2.19
N ASN A 99 -6.66 -27.47 -3.15
CA ASN A 99 -7.12 -26.17 -3.61
C ASN A 99 -8.59 -26.04 -3.23
N THR A 100 -8.87 -25.19 -2.25
CA THR A 100 -10.25 -24.90 -1.86
C THR A 100 -10.70 -23.62 -2.55
N GLU A 101 -11.79 -23.70 -3.32
CA GLU A 101 -12.42 -22.55 -3.94
C GLU A 101 -13.46 -21.96 -3.00
N VAL A 102 -13.38 -20.65 -2.77
CA VAL A 102 -14.30 -19.91 -1.91
C VAL A 102 -14.88 -18.74 -2.70
N GLY A 103 -16.20 -18.61 -2.69
CA GLY A 103 -16.88 -17.48 -3.31
C GLY A 103 -16.69 -16.20 -2.48
N VAL A 104 -16.34 -15.11 -3.16
CA VAL A 104 -16.24 -13.76 -2.59
C VAL A 104 -17.28 -12.88 -3.28
N LYS A 105 -18.16 -12.23 -2.53
CA LYS A 105 -19.22 -11.37 -3.09
C LYS A 105 -19.27 -10.03 -2.39
N PHE A 106 -19.27 -8.95 -3.17
CA PHE A 106 -19.47 -7.60 -2.68
C PHE A 106 -20.94 -7.18 -2.81
N GLU A 107 -21.41 -6.41 -1.84
CA GLU A 107 -22.69 -5.73 -1.87
C GLU A 107 -22.41 -4.23 -1.86
N ARG A 108 -23.14 -3.49 -2.70
CA ARG A 108 -23.02 -2.03 -2.83
C ARG A 108 -24.24 -1.32 -2.27
N ASP A 109 -24.05 -0.08 -1.85
CA ASP A 109 -25.14 0.85 -1.60
C ASP A 109 -25.73 1.40 -2.92
N PRO A 110 -26.83 2.18 -2.85
CA PRO A 110 -27.43 2.81 -4.04
C PRO A 110 -26.50 3.79 -4.77
N ASP A 111 -25.51 4.35 -4.08
CA ASP A 111 -24.52 5.27 -4.65
C ASP A 111 -23.36 4.53 -5.36
N GLY A 112 -23.32 3.20 -5.24
CA GLY A 112 -22.38 2.31 -5.93
C GLY A 112 -21.15 1.94 -5.11
N TYR A 113 -21.09 2.31 -3.83
CA TYR A 113 -20.01 2.01 -2.90
C TYR A 113 -20.17 0.64 -2.27
N GLY A 114 -19.13 -0.17 -2.28
CA GLY A 114 -19.10 -1.46 -1.60
C GLY A 114 -19.25 -1.26 -0.09
N ILE A 115 -20.28 -1.84 0.51
CA ILE A 115 -20.61 -1.74 1.94
C ILE A 115 -20.26 -3.02 2.70
N THR A 116 -20.38 -4.17 2.03
CA THR A 116 -20.22 -5.48 2.64
C THR A 116 -19.46 -6.40 1.69
N CYS A 117 -18.52 -7.17 2.24
CA CYS A 117 -17.85 -8.26 1.56
C CYS A 117 -18.23 -9.57 2.24
N ARG A 118 -18.69 -10.55 1.47
CA ARG A 118 -18.92 -11.92 1.94
C ARG A 118 -17.83 -12.82 1.39
N VAL A 119 -17.18 -13.58 2.25
CA VAL A 119 -16.14 -14.55 1.89
C VAL A 119 -16.59 -15.90 2.43
N GLY A 120 -17.04 -16.80 1.55
CA GLY A 120 -17.69 -18.05 1.95
C GLY A 120 -18.92 -17.79 2.83
N GLY A 121 -18.87 -18.29 4.07
CA GLY A 121 -19.92 -18.07 5.08
C GLY A 121 -19.78 -16.78 5.90
N ASN A 122 -18.62 -16.12 5.84
CA ASN A 122 -18.30 -14.97 6.69
C ASN A 122 -18.71 -13.65 6.04
N ARG A 123 -19.21 -12.72 6.85
CA ARG A 123 -19.60 -11.36 6.42
C ARG A 123 -18.68 -10.32 7.07
N TYR A 124 -18.18 -9.40 6.25
CA TYR A 124 -17.33 -8.29 6.66
C TYR A 124 -17.94 -6.97 6.18
N SER A 125 -18.06 -6.00 7.07
CA SER A 125 -18.53 -4.65 6.76
C SER A 125 -17.34 -3.76 6.40
N ARG A 126 -17.52 -2.87 5.44
CA ARG A 126 -16.46 -1.95 5.05
C ARG A 126 -16.29 -0.86 6.10
N TYR A 127 -15.04 -0.53 6.39
CA TYR A 127 -14.69 0.65 7.16
C TYR A 127 -14.44 1.82 6.22
N TYR A 128 -15.18 2.90 6.44
CA TYR A 128 -14.98 4.16 5.73
C TYR A 128 -14.08 5.06 6.58
N PHE A 129 -12.97 5.52 6.00
CA PHE A 129 -12.06 6.42 6.69
C PHE A 129 -12.60 7.86 6.63
N GLY A 130 -13.11 8.36 7.76
CA GLY A 130 -13.67 9.71 7.89
C GLY A 130 -14.99 9.69 8.67
N GLN A 131 -15.25 10.72 9.49
CA GLN A 131 -16.46 10.80 10.33
C GLN A 131 -17.75 11.16 9.55
N GLU A 132 -17.70 11.27 8.22
CA GLU A 132 -18.87 11.63 7.42
C GLU A 132 -19.21 10.53 6.41
N THR A 133 -20.49 10.25 6.28
CA THR A 133 -21.13 9.25 5.42
C THR A 133 -20.60 9.25 3.97
N GLY A 134 -20.14 8.10 3.50
CA GLY A 134 -19.76 7.82 2.11
C GLY A 134 -18.27 8.03 1.78
N GLU A 135 -17.79 7.47 0.65
CA GLU A 135 -16.40 7.66 0.16
C GLU A 135 -16.08 9.11 -0.29
N ASN A 136 -16.95 10.08 0.02
CA ASN A 136 -16.67 11.50 -0.14
C ASN A 136 -16.01 12.13 1.09
N ALA A 137 -15.44 11.31 1.99
CA ALA A 137 -14.45 11.83 2.92
C ALA A 137 -13.28 12.37 2.09
N LYS A 138 -13.19 13.70 1.96
CA LYS A 138 -12.07 14.39 1.34
C LYS A 138 -10.80 13.69 1.83
N PRO A 139 -9.86 13.30 0.94
CA PRO A 139 -8.64 12.64 1.36
C PRO A 139 -8.05 13.43 2.51
N PHE A 140 -7.68 12.76 3.60
CA PHE A 140 -6.98 13.38 4.71
C PHE A 140 -5.76 14.08 4.13
N ARG A 141 -5.89 15.39 3.94
CA ARG A 141 -4.88 16.27 3.41
C ARG A 141 -4.54 17.18 4.56
N PHE A 142 -3.26 17.21 4.91
CA PHE A 142 -2.75 18.32 5.68
C PHE A 142 -3.14 19.61 4.95
N PRO A 143 -3.65 20.63 5.68
CA PRO A 143 -3.94 21.90 5.05
C PRO A 143 -2.68 22.35 4.29
N PRO A 144 -2.81 22.77 3.02
CA PRO A 144 -1.66 23.23 2.27
C PRO A 144 -1.02 24.37 3.04
N VAL A 145 0.26 24.25 3.34
CA VAL A 145 0.99 25.32 4.00
C VAL A 145 1.18 26.41 2.96
N GLU A 146 0.55 27.56 3.18
CA GLU A 146 0.40 28.62 2.17
C GLU A 146 1.74 29.12 1.61
N ASN A 147 2.84 28.99 2.37
CA ASN A 147 4.19 29.41 2.00
C ASN A 147 5.23 28.28 2.10
N TRP A 148 5.10 27.28 1.24
CA TRP A 148 6.07 26.17 1.13
C TRP A 148 7.53 26.64 0.94
N GLU A 149 7.75 27.73 0.19
CA GLU A 149 9.09 28.25 -0.11
C GLU A 149 9.78 28.86 1.13
N GLU A 150 9.02 29.57 1.98
CA GLU A 150 9.55 30.15 3.21
C GLU A 150 9.91 29.06 4.22
N LEU A 151 9.07 28.02 4.35
CA LEU A 151 9.34 26.88 5.22
C LEU A 151 10.55 26.08 4.76
N ARG A 152 10.74 25.93 3.44
CA ARG A 152 11.92 25.28 2.88
C ARG A 152 13.19 26.08 3.17
N LYS A 153 13.12 27.41 3.11
CA LYS A 153 14.25 28.29 3.46
C LYS A 153 14.58 28.20 4.94
N GLN A 154 13.58 28.24 5.82
CA GLN A 154 13.75 28.08 7.26
C GLN A 154 14.32 26.71 7.63
N ALA A 155 13.87 25.63 6.97
CA ALA A 155 14.41 24.29 7.19
C ALA A 155 15.88 24.16 6.76
N ASN A 156 16.28 24.82 5.67
CA ASN A 156 17.68 24.86 5.24
C ASN A 156 18.56 25.73 6.15
N GLU A 157 17.98 26.76 6.78
CA GLU A 157 18.65 27.62 7.76
C GLU A 157 18.64 27.02 9.18
N ALA A 158 17.85 25.96 9.41
CA ALA A 158 17.75 25.31 10.70
C ALA A 158 19.09 24.62 11.04
N VAL A 159 19.74 25.13 12.08
CA VAL A 159 20.97 24.55 12.61
C VAL A 159 20.62 23.22 13.29
N MET A 160 21.34 22.17 12.91
CA MET A 160 21.23 20.86 13.56
C MET A 160 21.38 21.03 15.07
N PRO A 161 20.42 20.55 15.89
CA PRO A 161 20.55 20.60 17.34
C PRO A 161 21.87 19.95 17.77
N ALA A 162 22.63 20.61 18.66
CA ALA A 162 23.94 20.15 19.10
C ALA A 162 23.89 18.73 19.72
N SER A 163 22.74 18.33 20.27
CA SER A 163 22.47 16.99 20.80
C SER A 163 22.46 15.88 19.75
N LEU A 164 22.19 16.20 18.48
CA LEU A 164 22.22 15.26 17.36
C LEU A 164 23.58 15.19 16.67
N ALA A 165 24.42 16.22 16.83
CA ALA A 165 25.76 16.29 16.25
C ALA A 165 26.76 15.30 16.90
N THR A 166 26.46 14.83 18.11
CA THR A 166 27.32 13.91 18.89
C THR A 166 27.12 12.44 18.52
N GLY A 167 26.18 12.12 17.63
CA GLY A 167 25.90 10.73 17.22
C GLY A 167 25.19 9.88 18.28
N GLU A 168 24.78 10.48 19.41
CA GLU A 168 23.91 9.81 20.37
C GLU A 168 22.47 9.78 19.83
N ALA A 169 21.91 8.58 19.76
CA ALA A 169 20.52 8.39 19.38
C ALA A 169 19.61 9.12 20.39
N VAL A 170 18.84 10.09 19.90
CA VAL A 170 17.88 10.80 20.75
C VAL A 170 16.82 9.81 21.22
N THR A 171 16.65 9.72 22.54
CA THR A 171 15.56 8.96 23.15
C THR A 171 14.24 9.56 22.71
N LEU A 172 13.43 8.77 22.01
CA LEU A 172 12.06 9.14 21.64
C LEU A 172 11.30 9.46 22.93
N VAL A 173 10.78 10.69 23.02
CA VAL A 173 9.94 11.13 24.15
C VAL A 173 8.49 11.01 23.73
N ASP A 174 7.65 10.51 24.63
CA ASP A 174 6.21 10.41 24.41
C ASP A 174 5.62 11.82 24.28
N VAL A 175 4.98 12.10 23.13
CA VAL A 175 4.37 13.39 22.81
C VAL A 175 3.29 13.78 23.84
N ALA A 176 2.67 12.82 24.52
CA ALA A 176 1.71 13.09 25.59
C ALA A 176 2.32 13.70 26.85
N THR A 177 3.65 13.78 26.94
CA THR A 177 4.39 14.27 28.11
C THR A 177 5.10 15.60 27.91
N VAL A 178 5.02 16.18 26.70
CA VAL A 178 5.56 17.51 26.42
C VAL A 178 4.44 18.54 26.66
N PRO A 179 4.65 19.53 27.55
CA PRO A 179 3.62 20.51 27.94
C PRO A 179 3.19 21.45 26.82
#